data_AF-A0A7Z9R037-F1
#
_entry.id   AF-A0A7Z9R037-F1
#
_cell.length_a   1.000
_cell.length_b   1.000
_cell.length_c   1.000
_cell.angle_alpha   90.00
_cell.angle_beta   90.00
_cell.angle_gamma   90.00
#
_symmetry.space_group_name_H-M   'P 1'
#
loop_
_entity.id
_entity.type
_entity.pdbx_description
1 polymer ?
#
loop_
_entity_poly.entity_id
_entity_poly.type
_entity_poly.pdbx_seq_one_letter_code
_entity_poly.pdbx_strand_id
1 'polypeptide(L)'
;MAALADQPSKVLPLREQYRQFAVSGNGDVANGQQIFEDKEKANCKSCHKVRSEGELVGPDLSTIGDKYSRQDLIDTILDPSANISLGYSTIVIVTTEGIIHTGILKSASTEEIVLSGTDGATIKIEIDEINQRRTSQISVMPEGTEDLISKQEFMDLISYLQDLREPALEVARSIGMPDEIGVLDKTVQLNPFHLAKHCFDQPVWISEHPVLEDVFVVLEHRTAKIWLLSKKLAEI
;
A
#
# COMPACT_ATOMS: atom_id res chain seq x y z
N MET A 1 -15.60 -58.88 9.21
CA MET A 1 -15.57 -57.95 8.06
C MET A 1 -16.22 -56.65 8.50
N ALA A 2 -15.41 -55.70 8.97
CA ALA A 2 -15.88 -54.36 9.27
C ALA A 2 -15.83 -53.57 7.95
N ALA A 3 -16.99 -53.08 7.51
CA ALA A 3 -17.09 -52.21 6.35
C ALA A 3 -16.34 -50.91 6.64
N LEU A 4 -15.36 -50.58 5.80
CA LEU A 4 -14.77 -49.26 5.71
C LEU A 4 -15.89 -48.32 5.24
N ALA A 5 -16.43 -47.55 6.17
CA ALA A 5 -17.31 -46.44 5.84
C ALA A 5 -16.48 -45.39 5.09
N ASP A 6 -16.79 -45.24 3.81
CA ASP A 6 -16.32 -44.16 2.96
C ASP A 6 -16.71 -42.82 3.61
N GLN A 7 -15.72 -42.03 4.04
CA GLN A 7 -15.98 -40.70 4.58
C GLN A 7 -16.28 -39.77 3.39
N PRO A 8 -17.42 -39.05 3.38
CA PRO A 8 -17.71 -38.13 2.28
C PRO A 8 -16.63 -37.05 2.25
N SER A 9 -15.91 -36.97 1.12
CA SER A 9 -14.93 -35.94 0.82
C SER A 9 -15.54 -34.56 1.10
N LYS A 10 -15.06 -33.88 2.13
CA LYS A 10 -15.58 -32.60 2.60
C LYS A 10 -15.28 -31.53 1.55
N VAL A 11 -16.26 -31.19 0.71
CA VAL A 11 -16.14 -30.10 -0.27
C VAL A 11 -15.85 -28.81 0.50
N LEU A 12 -14.73 -28.16 0.19
CA LEU A 12 -14.32 -26.92 0.84
C LEU A 12 -15.30 -25.79 0.52
N PRO A 13 -15.47 -24.78 1.40
CA PRO A 13 -16.23 -23.57 1.08
C PRO A 13 -15.73 -22.91 -0.23
N LEU A 14 -16.61 -22.27 -1.00
CA LEU A 14 -16.26 -21.74 -2.33
C LEU A 14 -15.03 -20.82 -2.29
N ARG A 15 -15.03 -19.80 -1.40
CA ARG A 15 -13.89 -18.89 -1.21
C ARG A 15 -12.59 -19.63 -0.88
N GLU A 16 -12.64 -20.70 -0.09
CA GLU A 16 -11.46 -21.50 0.24
C GLU A 16 -10.94 -22.26 -0.99
N GLN A 17 -11.82 -22.74 -1.85
CA GLN A 17 -11.40 -23.34 -3.12
C GLN A 17 -10.71 -22.31 -4.04
N TYR A 18 -11.17 -21.05 -4.04
CA TYR A 18 -10.51 -19.97 -4.80
C TYR A 18 -9.14 -19.63 -4.19
N ARG A 19 -9.04 -19.52 -2.87
CA ARG A 19 -7.75 -19.31 -2.17
C ARG A 19 -6.75 -20.39 -2.55
N GLN A 20 -7.11 -21.66 -2.39
CA GLN A 20 -6.21 -22.77 -2.69
C GLN A 20 -5.80 -22.81 -4.16
N PHE A 21 -6.73 -22.57 -5.07
CA PHE A 21 -6.43 -22.58 -6.51
C PHE A 21 -5.50 -21.44 -6.89
N ALA A 22 -5.79 -20.21 -6.44
CA ALA A 22 -4.98 -19.05 -6.76
C ALA A 22 -3.57 -19.11 -6.17
N VAL A 23 -3.37 -19.74 -5.00
CA VAL A 23 -2.03 -19.93 -4.41
C VAL A 23 -1.21 -20.98 -5.16
N SER A 24 -1.84 -21.92 -5.86
CA SER A 24 -1.16 -23.09 -6.43
C SER A 24 -0.22 -22.80 -7.61
N GLY A 25 -0.30 -21.62 -8.23
CA GLY A 25 0.54 -21.27 -9.37
C GLY A 25 0.28 -19.86 -9.88
N ASN A 26 0.80 -19.59 -11.08
CA ASN A 26 0.59 -18.34 -11.79
C ASN A 26 -0.48 -18.49 -12.88
N GLY A 27 -1.21 -17.42 -13.12
CA GLY A 27 -2.16 -17.28 -14.20
C GLY A 27 -1.62 -16.42 -15.34
N ASP A 28 -2.44 -16.25 -16.37
CA ASP A 28 -2.14 -15.40 -17.53
C ASP A 28 -2.39 -13.92 -17.19
N VAL A 29 -1.31 -13.12 -17.23
CA VAL A 29 -1.34 -11.68 -16.92
C VAL A 29 -2.21 -10.90 -17.91
N ALA A 30 -2.17 -11.24 -19.20
CA ALA A 30 -2.95 -10.55 -20.22
C ALA A 30 -4.44 -10.86 -20.09
N ASN A 31 -4.79 -12.10 -19.76
CA ASN A 31 -6.18 -12.44 -19.43
C ASN A 31 -6.62 -11.75 -18.14
N GLY A 32 -5.76 -11.72 -17.11
CA GLY A 32 -6.03 -11.04 -15.84
C GLY A 32 -6.35 -9.56 -16.02
N GLN A 33 -5.65 -8.87 -16.92
CA GLN A 33 -5.98 -7.50 -17.31
C GLN A 33 -7.38 -7.41 -17.94
N GLN A 34 -7.74 -8.31 -18.85
CA GLN A 34 -9.07 -8.30 -19.45
C GLN A 34 -10.16 -8.48 -18.38
N ILE A 35 -9.96 -9.39 -17.42
CA ILE A 35 -10.89 -9.59 -16.30
C ILE A 35 -11.02 -8.33 -15.43
N PHE A 36 -9.90 -7.64 -15.17
CA PHE A 36 -9.88 -6.38 -14.42
C PHE A 36 -10.73 -5.28 -15.07
N GLU A 37 -10.78 -5.25 -16.40
CA GLU A 37 -11.48 -4.21 -17.19
C GLU A 37 -12.91 -4.60 -17.58
N ASP A 38 -13.26 -5.88 -17.50
CA ASP A 38 -14.53 -6.41 -17.98
C ASP A 38 -15.69 -6.06 -17.03
N LYS A 39 -16.68 -5.36 -17.57
CA LYS A 39 -17.86 -4.83 -16.86
C LYS A 39 -18.83 -5.92 -16.38
N GLU A 40 -18.85 -7.08 -17.04
CA GLU A 40 -19.72 -8.19 -16.68
C GLU A 40 -19.03 -9.18 -15.72
N LYS A 41 -17.73 -8.97 -15.47
CA LYS A 41 -16.90 -9.81 -14.59
C LYS A 41 -16.46 -9.03 -13.35
N ALA A 42 -15.15 -8.82 -13.17
CA ALA A 42 -14.64 -8.21 -11.95
C ALA A 42 -14.79 -6.68 -11.94
N ASN A 43 -14.82 -6.03 -13.11
CA ASN A 43 -15.03 -4.60 -13.31
C ASN A 43 -14.21 -3.70 -12.37
N CYS A 44 -12.99 -4.12 -12.00
CA CYS A 44 -12.16 -3.40 -11.03
C CYS A 44 -11.81 -1.99 -11.52
N LYS A 45 -11.69 -1.79 -12.85
CA LYS A 45 -11.42 -0.49 -13.50
C LYS A 45 -12.49 0.57 -13.22
N SER A 46 -13.71 0.19 -12.84
CA SER A 46 -14.77 1.15 -12.50
C SER A 46 -14.53 1.91 -11.19
N CYS A 47 -13.63 1.41 -10.35
CA CYS A 47 -13.34 2.02 -9.05
C CYS A 47 -11.83 2.24 -8.82
N HIS A 48 -10.98 1.48 -9.50
CA HIS A 48 -9.53 1.53 -9.32
C HIS A 48 -8.83 2.04 -10.57
N LYS A 49 -7.73 2.74 -10.31
CA LYS A 49 -6.86 3.30 -11.33
C LYS A 49 -5.62 2.44 -11.51
N VAL A 50 -5.18 2.26 -12.75
CA VAL A 50 -3.91 1.64 -13.13
C VAL A 50 -3.28 2.47 -14.25
N ARG A 51 -2.04 2.92 -14.06
CA ARG A 51 -1.24 3.67 -15.05
C ARG A 51 -2.01 4.81 -15.72
N SER A 52 -2.71 5.61 -14.91
CA SER A 52 -3.54 6.74 -15.37
C SER A 52 -4.92 6.40 -15.92
N GLU A 53 -5.29 5.13 -16.05
CA GLU A 53 -6.60 4.69 -16.55
C GLU A 53 -7.50 4.15 -15.44
N GLY A 54 -8.81 4.40 -15.54
CA GLY A 54 -9.80 3.99 -14.53
C GLY A 54 -10.23 5.14 -13.61
N GLU A 55 -11.04 4.81 -12.60
CA GLU A 55 -11.59 5.77 -11.65
C GLU A 55 -10.81 5.79 -10.33
N LEU A 56 -10.94 6.88 -9.55
CA LEU A 56 -10.25 7.06 -8.28
C LEU A 56 -11.20 7.07 -7.07
N VAL A 57 -12.18 6.15 -7.11
CA VAL A 57 -13.03 5.84 -5.94
C VAL A 57 -12.17 5.11 -4.91
N GLY A 58 -11.61 3.96 -5.31
CA GLY A 58 -10.65 3.17 -4.54
C GLY A 58 -9.19 3.63 -4.74
N PRO A 59 -8.23 2.93 -4.10
CA PRO A 59 -6.82 3.21 -4.26
C PRO A 59 -6.30 2.95 -5.67
N ASP A 60 -5.26 3.69 -6.06
CA ASP A 60 -4.48 3.41 -7.26
C ASP A 60 -3.74 2.08 -7.09
N LEU A 61 -3.85 1.19 -8.07
CA LEU A 61 -3.29 -0.16 -8.06
C LEU A 61 -2.05 -0.31 -8.96
N SER A 62 -1.54 0.78 -9.53
CA SER A 62 -0.42 0.76 -10.51
C SER A 62 0.83 0.03 -10.02
N THR A 63 1.06 0.00 -8.71
CA THR A 63 2.22 -0.60 -8.05
C THR A 63 1.83 -1.57 -6.93
N ILE A 64 0.60 -2.10 -6.99
CA ILE A 64 0.03 -2.92 -5.92
C ILE A 64 0.84 -4.20 -5.66
N GLY A 65 1.49 -4.74 -6.68
CA GLY A 65 2.34 -5.93 -6.61
C GLY A 65 3.64 -5.72 -5.81
N ASP A 66 4.08 -4.48 -5.62
CA ASP A 66 5.20 -4.15 -4.72
C ASP A 66 4.76 -3.99 -3.27
N LYS A 67 3.48 -3.66 -3.04
CA LYS A 67 2.92 -3.37 -1.72
C LYS A 67 2.39 -4.62 -1.00
N TYR A 68 1.81 -5.56 -1.74
CA TYR A 68 1.10 -6.71 -1.16
C TYR A 68 1.60 -8.05 -1.71
N SER A 69 1.61 -9.07 -0.85
CA SER A 69 1.90 -10.43 -1.29
C SER A 69 0.74 -11.04 -2.09
N ARG A 70 0.98 -12.17 -2.75
CA ARG A 70 -0.09 -12.92 -3.45
C ARG A 70 -1.26 -13.22 -2.52
N GLN A 71 -0.95 -13.67 -1.31
CA GLN A 71 -1.94 -14.05 -0.31
C GLN A 71 -2.78 -12.84 0.11
N ASP A 72 -2.14 -11.70 0.35
CA ASP A 72 -2.84 -10.47 0.73
C ASP A 72 -3.81 -10.00 -0.37
N LEU A 73 -3.41 -10.10 -1.64
CA LEU A 73 -4.26 -9.76 -2.77
C LEU A 73 -5.47 -10.70 -2.87
N ILE A 74 -5.25 -12.00 -2.75
CA ILE A 74 -6.32 -13.02 -2.75
C ILE A 74 -7.31 -12.73 -1.63
N ASP A 75 -6.79 -12.50 -0.43
CA ASP A 75 -7.60 -12.32 0.77
C ASP A 75 -8.42 -11.03 0.70
N THR A 76 -7.82 -9.94 0.21
CA THR A 76 -8.48 -8.64 0.06
C THR A 76 -9.59 -8.66 -0.98
N ILE A 77 -9.43 -9.41 -2.08
CA ILE A 77 -10.48 -9.47 -3.12
C ILE A 77 -11.64 -10.37 -2.68
N LEU A 78 -11.35 -11.49 -1.99
CA LEU A 78 -12.38 -12.40 -1.50
C LEU A 78 -13.06 -11.91 -0.21
N ASP A 79 -12.43 -10.99 0.52
CA ASP A 79 -12.94 -10.40 1.76
C ASP A 79 -12.53 -8.92 1.91
N PRO A 80 -13.09 -8.02 1.09
CA PRO A 80 -12.72 -6.60 1.06
C PRO A 80 -13.04 -5.85 2.35
N SER A 81 -13.96 -6.36 3.18
CA SER A 81 -14.34 -5.75 4.46
C SER A 81 -13.44 -6.19 5.62
N ALA A 82 -12.67 -7.29 5.50
CA ALA A 82 -11.78 -7.75 6.55
C ALA A 82 -10.65 -6.76 6.87
N ASN A 83 -10.14 -6.04 5.86
CA ASN A 83 -9.08 -5.05 6.04
C ASN A 83 -9.21 -3.87 5.07
N ILE A 84 -9.95 -2.84 5.48
CA ILE A 84 -10.15 -1.63 4.66
C ILE A 84 -8.92 -0.72 4.79
N SER A 85 -8.30 -0.39 3.66
CA SER A 85 -7.13 0.49 3.61
C SER A 85 -7.40 1.86 4.26
N LEU A 86 -6.39 2.38 4.98
CA LEU A 86 -6.46 3.71 5.59
C LEU A 86 -6.79 4.78 4.53
N GLY A 87 -7.73 5.66 4.85
CA GLY A 87 -8.22 6.69 3.93
C GLY A 87 -9.33 6.22 2.97
N TYR A 88 -9.67 4.93 2.96
CA TYR A 88 -10.73 4.35 2.12
C TYR A 88 -11.88 3.76 2.95
N SER A 89 -11.96 4.07 4.24
CA SER A 89 -13.07 3.66 5.09
C SER A 89 -14.38 4.28 4.60
N THR A 90 -15.41 3.45 4.50
CA THR A 90 -16.76 3.86 4.14
C THR A 90 -17.36 4.70 5.25
N ILE A 91 -17.80 5.91 4.93
CA ILE A 91 -18.54 6.80 5.82
C ILE A 91 -20.01 6.77 5.43
N VAL A 92 -20.87 6.64 6.45
CA VAL A 92 -22.32 6.77 6.32
C VAL A 92 -22.75 8.03 7.06
N ILE A 93 -23.41 8.93 6.34
CA ILE A 93 -24.00 10.17 6.86
C ILE A 93 -25.50 10.09 6.73
N VAL A 94 -26.22 10.42 7.81
CA VAL A 94 -27.66 10.63 7.81
C VAL A 94 -27.88 12.12 7.97
N THR A 95 -28.58 12.74 7.02
CA THR A 95 -28.90 14.17 7.09
C THR A 95 -30.06 14.44 8.04
N THR A 96 -30.27 15.70 8.42
CA THR A 96 -31.41 16.17 9.22
C THR A 96 -32.75 15.91 8.54
N GLU A 97 -32.77 15.81 7.21
CA GLU A 97 -33.92 15.42 6.40
C GLU A 97 -34.13 13.89 6.32
N GLY A 98 -33.22 13.10 6.91
CA GLY A 98 -33.27 11.65 6.90
C GLY A 98 -32.68 10.98 5.64
N ILE A 99 -32.00 11.74 4.78
CA ILE A 99 -31.32 11.20 3.60
C ILE A 99 -30.03 10.50 4.03
N ILE A 100 -29.75 9.34 3.46
CA ILE A 100 -28.54 8.57 3.76
C ILE A 100 -27.55 8.70 2.61
N HIS A 101 -26.38 9.25 2.90
CA HIS A 101 -25.24 9.29 2.00
C HIS A 101 -24.19 8.28 2.44
N THR A 102 -23.65 7.51 1.49
CA THR A 102 -22.58 6.54 1.74
C THR A 102 -21.45 6.75 0.74
N GLY A 103 -20.21 6.77 1.22
CA GLY A 103 -19.05 6.93 0.35
C GLY A 103 -17.74 7.03 1.12
N ILE A 104 -16.64 7.19 0.39
CA ILE A 104 -15.32 7.37 0.96
C ILE A 104 -15.10 8.86 1.27
N LEU A 105 -14.60 9.16 2.48
CA LEU A 105 -14.25 10.53 2.85
C LEU A 105 -13.10 11.06 2.00
N LYS A 106 -13.34 12.14 1.24
CA LYS A 106 -12.30 12.82 0.46
C LYS A 106 -11.81 14.08 1.18
N SER A 107 -12.70 14.82 1.82
CA SER A 107 -12.32 15.94 2.69
C SER A 107 -13.38 16.19 3.77
N ALA A 108 -12.96 16.83 4.85
CA ALA A 108 -13.82 17.34 5.90
C ALA A 108 -13.29 18.71 6.35
N SER A 109 -14.15 19.71 6.38
CA SER A 109 -13.87 21.03 6.92
C SER A 109 -14.87 21.37 8.04
N THR A 110 -14.81 22.60 8.55
CA THR A 110 -15.83 23.12 9.48
C THR A 110 -17.15 23.46 8.78
N GLU A 111 -17.17 23.51 7.45
CA GLU A 111 -18.32 23.93 6.64
C GLU A 111 -18.97 22.73 5.94
N GLU A 112 -18.18 21.86 5.32
CA GLU A 112 -18.70 20.73 4.54
C GLU A 112 -17.89 19.45 4.73
N ILE A 113 -18.56 18.32 4.49
CA ILE A 113 -17.94 17.02 4.25
C ILE A 113 -18.13 16.65 2.79
N VAL A 114 -17.05 16.19 2.16
CA VAL A 114 -17.06 15.69 0.79
C VAL A 114 -16.80 14.19 0.80
N LEU A 115 -17.78 13.44 0.30
CA LEU A 115 -17.68 12.01 0.05
C LEU A 115 -17.52 11.74 -1.45
N SER A 116 -16.83 10.67 -1.78
CA SER A 116 -16.89 10.03 -3.09
C SER A 116 -17.84 8.84 -3.00
N GLY A 117 -18.96 8.92 -3.71
CA GLY A 117 -19.94 7.85 -3.83
C GLY A 117 -19.36 6.64 -4.54
N THR A 118 -20.07 5.51 -4.42
CA THR A 118 -19.71 4.23 -5.04
C THR A 118 -19.78 4.27 -6.57
N ASP A 119 -20.54 5.21 -7.12
CA ASP A 119 -20.69 5.50 -8.54
C ASP A 119 -19.65 6.51 -9.07
N GLY A 120 -18.72 6.95 -8.21
CA GLY A 120 -17.75 8.00 -8.54
C GLY A 120 -18.27 9.43 -8.33
N ALA A 121 -19.55 9.62 -7.99
CA ALA A 121 -20.11 10.94 -7.78
C ALA A 121 -19.50 11.62 -6.54
N THR A 122 -19.26 12.93 -6.64
CA THR A 122 -18.87 13.74 -5.48
C THR A 122 -20.11 14.20 -4.74
N ILE A 123 -20.23 13.83 -3.48
CA ILE A 123 -21.35 14.19 -2.60
C ILE A 123 -20.81 15.21 -1.59
N LYS A 124 -21.37 16.42 -1.60
CA LYS A 124 -21.06 17.48 -0.63
C LYS A 124 -22.23 17.63 0.32
N ILE A 125 -21.94 17.68 1.62
CA ILE A 125 -22.95 17.77 2.68
C ILE A 125 -22.47 18.84 3.65
N GLU A 126 -23.30 19.86 3.90
CA GLU A 126 -22.97 20.90 4.88
C GLU A 126 -23.02 20.32 6.30
N ILE A 127 -22.15 20.79 7.20
CA ILE A 127 -22.01 20.21 8.54
C ILE A 127 -23.30 20.34 9.37
N ASP A 128 -24.07 21.40 9.17
CA ASP A 128 -25.35 21.67 9.83
C ASP A 128 -26.50 20.78 9.32
N GLU A 129 -26.38 20.24 8.11
CA GLU A 129 -27.29 19.24 7.56
C GLU A 129 -27.03 17.83 8.13
N ILE A 130 -25.95 17.60 8.88
CA ILE A 130 -25.58 16.27 9.38
C ILE A 130 -26.27 15.97 10.72
N ASN A 131 -27.14 14.96 10.71
CA ASN A 131 -27.73 14.42 11.94
C ASN A 131 -26.84 13.36 12.59
N GLN A 132 -26.31 12.43 11.79
CA GLN A 132 -25.45 11.35 12.27
C GLN A 132 -24.35 11.05 11.26
N ARG A 133 -23.15 10.76 11.77
CA ARG A 133 -22.01 10.26 10.99
C ARG A 133 -21.43 9.03 11.65
N ARG A 134 -21.16 7.98 10.87
CA ARG A 134 -20.47 6.78 11.35
C ARG A 134 -19.55 6.20 10.30
N THR A 135 -18.48 5.53 10.75
CA THR A 135 -17.65 4.69 9.89
C THR A 135 -18.29 3.31 9.80
N SER A 136 -18.52 2.82 8.59
CA SER A 136 -19.00 1.46 8.35
C SER A 136 -17.84 0.47 8.40
N GLN A 137 -18.13 -0.75 8.88
CA GLN A 137 -17.21 -1.89 8.80
C GLN A 137 -17.26 -2.58 7.44
N ILE A 138 -18.21 -2.20 6.58
CA ILE A 138 -18.39 -2.75 5.24
C ILE A 138 -17.67 -1.85 4.23
N SER A 139 -16.82 -2.46 3.40
CA SER A 139 -16.10 -1.78 2.34
C SER A 139 -17.04 -1.29 1.22
N VAL A 140 -16.63 -0.24 0.50
CA VAL A 140 -17.28 0.11 -0.78
C VAL A 140 -16.88 -0.83 -1.91
N MET A 141 -15.79 -1.57 -1.76
CA MET A 141 -15.40 -2.61 -2.71
C MET A 141 -16.40 -3.77 -2.59
N PRO A 142 -17.07 -4.18 -3.69
CA PRO A 142 -18.07 -5.23 -3.64
C PRO A 142 -17.47 -6.59 -3.26
N GLU A 143 -18.26 -7.40 -2.53
CA GLU A 143 -17.98 -8.83 -2.34
C GLU A 143 -18.54 -9.66 -3.49
N GLY A 144 -18.14 -10.93 -3.59
CA GLY A 144 -18.74 -11.91 -4.51
C GLY A 144 -18.07 -12.01 -5.88
N THR A 145 -16.81 -11.59 -6.01
CA THR A 145 -16.04 -11.78 -7.25
C THR A 145 -15.99 -13.26 -7.66
N GLU A 146 -15.93 -14.18 -6.70
CA GLU A 146 -15.95 -15.63 -6.93
C GLU A 146 -17.24 -16.16 -7.55
N ASP A 147 -18.34 -15.39 -7.49
CA ASP A 147 -19.61 -15.73 -8.14
C ASP A 147 -19.66 -15.25 -9.60
N LEU A 148 -18.78 -14.30 -9.97
CA LEU A 148 -18.76 -13.64 -11.28
C LEU A 148 -17.69 -14.22 -12.23
N ILE A 149 -16.59 -14.75 -11.69
CA ILE A 149 -15.47 -15.26 -12.48
C ILE A 149 -15.06 -16.64 -11.99
N SER A 150 -14.55 -17.47 -12.91
CA SER A 150 -14.00 -18.79 -12.59
C SER A 150 -12.71 -18.70 -11.76
N LYS A 151 -12.33 -19.80 -11.11
CA LYS A 151 -11.05 -19.90 -10.37
C LYS A 151 -9.82 -19.58 -11.22
N GLN A 152 -9.86 -19.95 -12.51
CA GLN A 152 -8.78 -19.64 -13.44
C GLN A 152 -8.71 -18.15 -13.72
N GLU A 153 -9.83 -17.51 -14.03
CA GLU A 153 -9.91 -16.06 -14.24
C GLU A 153 -9.51 -15.28 -12.99
N PHE A 154 -9.86 -15.78 -11.80
CA PHE A 154 -9.39 -15.19 -10.54
C PHE A 154 -7.87 -15.34 -10.38
N MET A 155 -7.29 -16.51 -10.68
CA MET A 155 -5.83 -16.71 -10.64
C MET A 155 -5.09 -15.79 -11.65
N ASP A 156 -5.68 -15.59 -12.83
CA ASP A 156 -5.18 -14.69 -13.87
C ASP A 156 -5.23 -13.23 -13.38
N LEU A 157 -6.36 -12.80 -12.79
CA LEU A 157 -6.52 -11.47 -12.18
C LEU A 157 -5.46 -11.22 -11.09
N ILE A 158 -5.25 -12.19 -10.18
CA ILE A 158 -4.21 -12.07 -9.15
C ILE A 158 -2.82 -11.93 -9.78
N SER A 159 -2.55 -12.67 -10.85
CA SER A 159 -1.24 -12.63 -11.52
C SER A 159 -1.01 -11.29 -12.22
N TYR A 160 -2.06 -10.70 -12.81
CA TYR A 160 -2.02 -9.34 -13.32
C TYR A 160 -1.71 -8.32 -12.22
N LEU A 161 -2.45 -8.35 -11.09
CA LEU A 161 -2.22 -7.43 -9.98
C LEU A 161 -0.82 -7.57 -9.37
N GLN A 162 -0.26 -8.78 -9.35
CA GLN A 162 1.12 -9.01 -8.90
C GLN A 162 2.19 -8.49 -9.86
N ASP A 163 1.87 -8.37 -11.15
CA ASP A 163 2.74 -7.83 -12.19
C ASP A 163 2.72 -6.29 -12.21
N LEU A 164 1.69 -5.66 -11.63
CA LEU A 164 1.61 -4.21 -11.41
C LEU A 164 2.63 -3.75 -10.36
N ARG A 165 3.85 -3.53 -10.83
CA ARG A 165 4.99 -3.05 -10.06
C ARG A 165 5.51 -1.74 -10.64
N GLU A 166 6.23 -0.97 -9.85
CA GLU A 166 7.03 0.12 -10.36
C GLU A 166 7.90 -0.43 -11.51
N PRO A 167 7.81 0.12 -12.72
CA PRO A 167 8.73 -0.27 -13.77
C PRO A 167 10.12 -0.04 -13.21
N ALA A 168 10.95 -1.09 -13.16
CA ALA A 168 12.29 -1.02 -12.61
C ALA A 168 13.03 0.14 -13.30
N LEU A 169 13.08 1.29 -12.62
CA LEU A 169 13.65 2.50 -13.19
C LEU A 169 15.11 2.18 -13.47
N GLU A 170 15.49 2.13 -14.75
CA GLU A 170 16.89 2.24 -15.17
C GLU A 170 17.59 3.46 -14.53
N VAL A 171 16.81 4.44 -14.05
CA VAL A 171 17.28 5.59 -13.27
C VAL A 171 17.73 5.19 -11.86
N ALA A 172 17.04 4.29 -11.16
CA ALA A 172 17.50 3.77 -9.86
C ALA A 172 18.79 2.94 -10.01
N ARG A 173 18.96 2.26 -11.15
CA ARG A 173 20.18 1.52 -11.50
C ARG A 173 21.37 2.41 -11.87
N SER A 174 21.13 3.66 -12.27
CA SER A 174 22.19 4.56 -12.79
C SER A 174 22.61 5.66 -11.82
N ILE A 175 21.79 6.00 -10.82
CA ILE A 175 22.11 7.09 -9.88
C ILE A 175 21.77 6.66 -8.45
N GLY A 176 22.75 6.07 -7.75
CA GLY A 176 22.79 6.08 -6.28
C GLY A 176 23.02 4.74 -5.59
N MET A 177 22.74 3.60 -6.21
CA MET A 177 23.09 2.28 -5.66
C MET A 177 23.50 1.33 -6.79
N PRO A 178 24.75 0.84 -6.81
CA PRO A 178 25.15 -0.18 -7.79
C PRO A 178 24.47 -1.52 -7.48
N ASP A 179 24.12 -2.27 -8.54
CA ASP A 179 23.56 -3.63 -8.44
C ASP A 179 24.53 -4.60 -7.74
N GLU A 180 25.83 -4.35 -7.90
CA GLU A 180 26.90 -5.04 -7.19
C GLU A 180 27.67 -4.04 -6.32
N ILE A 181 27.63 -4.23 -5.00
CA ILE A 181 28.53 -3.54 -4.09
C ILE A 181 29.88 -4.24 -4.20
N GLY A 182 30.83 -3.61 -4.89
CA GLY A 182 32.20 -4.12 -4.99
C GLY A 182 32.77 -4.37 -3.59
N VAL A 183 33.27 -5.59 -3.36
CA VAL A 183 34.02 -5.90 -2.13
C VAL A 183 35.32 -5.11 -2.20
N LEU A 184 35.58 -4.28 -1.19
CA LEU A 184 36.82 -3.52 -1.12
C LEU A 184 38.01 -4.50 -1.02
N ASP A 185 38.91 -4.46 -2.00
CA ASP A 185 40.13 -5.28 -2.02
C ASP A 185 41.06 -5.03 -0.82
N LYS A 186 40.87 -3.89 -0.15
CA LYS A 186 41.62 -3.47 1.03
C LYS A 186 40.66 -3.08 2.14
N THR A 187 40.94 -3.56 3.35
CA THR A 187 40.23 -3.11 4.55
C THR A 187 40.41 -1.60 4.71
N VAL A 188 39.30 -0.86 4.74
CA VAL A 188 39.31 0.57 5.06
C VAL A 188 39.41 0.72 6.57
N GLN A 189 40.42 1.48 7.03
CA GLN A 189 40.50 1.89 8.41
C GLN A 189 39.74 3.20 8.58
N LEU A 190 38.70 3.20 9.42
CA LEU A 190 37.99 4.41 9.80
C LEU A 190 38.80 5.13 10.88
N ASN A 191 39.32 6.31 10.56
CA ASN A 191 39.96 7.19 11.53
C ASN A 191 38.95 8.27 11.94
N PRO A 192 38.51 8.31 13.21
CA PRO A 192 37.69 9.41 13.69
C PRO A 192 38.41 10.74 13.47
N PHE A 193 37.71 11.70 12.86
CA PHE A 193 38.25 13.05 12.64
C PHE A 193 38.06 13.97 13.86
N HIS A 194 37.48 13.43 14.94
CA HIS A 194 37.31 14.12 16.22
C HIS A 194 38.13 13.45 17.32
N LEU A 195 38.48 14.23 18.35
CA LEU A 195 39.15 13.72 19.54
C LEU A 195 38.24 12.76 20.31
N ALA A 196 38.83 11.75 20.97
CA ALA A 196 38.10 10.77 21.79
C ALA A 196 37.30 11.41 22.94
N LYS A 197 37.66 12.63 23.38
CA LYS A 197 36.88 13.38 24.38
C LYS A 197 35.51 13.83 23.88
N HIS A 198 35.32 13.89 22.55
CA HIS A 198 34.04 14.17 21.91
C HIS A 198 33.32 12.83 21.67
N CYS A 199 32.91 12.18 22.76
CA CYS A 199 32.07 10.97 22.71
C CYS A 199 30.62 11.39 22.43
N PHE A 200 30.18 11.28 21.19
CA PHE A 200 28.79 11.54 20.83
C PHE A 200 27.86 10.46 21.41
N ASP A 201 26.72 10.86 21.98
CA ASP A 201 25.70 9.95 22.50
C ASP A 201 24.61 9.72 21.44
N GLN A 202 24.74 8.61 20.71
CA GLN A 202 23.85 8.21 19.61
C GLN A 202 23.68 9.29 18.53
N PRO A 203 24.75 9.65 17.80
CA PRO A 203 24.63 10.56 16.67
C PRO A 203 23.76 9.91 15.58
N VAL A 204 22.73 10.63 15.14
CA VAL A 204 21.78 10.14 14.11
C VAL A 204 22.04 10.74 12.75
N TRP A 205 22.74 11.87 12.69
CA TRP A 205 23.09 12.52 11.44
C TRP A 205 24.40 13.28 11.61
N ILE A 206 25.33 13.01 10.69
CA ILE A 206 26.54 13.79 10.49
C ILE A 206 26.58 14.26 9.02
N SER A 207 26.74 15.56 8.78
CA SER A 207 26.94 16.09 7.43
C SER A 207 27.90 17.27 7.43
N GLU A 208 28.46 17.60 6.27
CA GLU A 208 29.18 18.87 6.09
C GLU A 208 28.22 20.06 6.29
N HIS A 209 28.75 21.15 6.83
CA HIS A 209 28.02 22.39 6.98
C HIS A 209 27.88 23.05 5.59
N PRO A 210 26.67 23.46 5.16
CA PRO A 210 26.42 23.88 3.78
C PRO A 210 27.17 25.14 3.34
N VAL A 211 27.70 25.91 4.30
CA VAL A 211 28.37 27.20 4.07
C VAL A 211 29.80 27.23 4.62
N LEU A 212 30.11 26.39 5.61
CA LEU A 212 31.37 26.49 6.34
C LEU A 212 32.25 25.32 5.90
N GLU A 213 33.36 25.64 5.24
CA GLU A 213 34.34 24.65 4.84
C GLU A 213 34.93 23.94 6.05
N ASP A 214 35.17 22.64 5.92
CA ASP A 214 35.79 21.82 6.96
C ASP A 214 35.05 21.85 8.32
N VAL A 215 33.75 22.14 8.30
CA VAL A 215 32.86 22.06 9.46
C VAL A 215 31.78 21.02 9.21
N PHE A 216 31.49 20.21 10.22
CA PHE A 216 30.45 19.20 10.21
C PHE A 216 29.39 19.53 11.26
N VAL A 217 28.13 19.25 10.93
CA VAL A 217 27.02 19.29 11.86
C VAL A 217 26.78 17.87 12.37
N VAL A 218 26.70 17.69 13.68
CA VAL A 218 26.33 16.40 14.30
C VAL A 218 25.07 16.59 15.12
N LEU A 219 24.02 15.85 14.78
CA LEU A 219 22.77 15.79 15.55
C LEU A 219 22.81 14.60 16.51
N GLU A 220 22.67 14.86 17.80
CA GLU A 220 22.47 13.85 18.82
C GLU A 220 20.98 13.72 19.14
N HIS A 221 20.40 12.56 18.87
CA HIS A 221 18.98 12.33 19.11
C HIS A 221 18.66 12.30 20.61
N ARG A 222 19.51 11.65 21.41
CA ARG A 222 19.22 11.41 22.83
C ARG A 222 19.35 12.65 23.71
N THR A 223 20.30 13.53 23.39
CA THR A 223 20.57 14.76 24.15
C THR A 223 19.90 15.99 23.53
N ALA A 224 19.31 15.85 22.32
CA ALA A 224 18.80 16.94 21.50
C ALA A 224 19.84 18.05 21.23
N LYS A 225 21.14 17.71 21.23
CA LYS A 225 22.23 18.64 20.94
C LYS A 225 22.59 18.64 19.46
N ILE A 226 22.99 19.82 18.98
CA ILE A 226 23.58 20.02 17.66
C ILE A 226 25.01 20.50 17.88
N TRP A 227 25.98 19.75 17.37
CA TRP A 227 27.38 20.09 17.44
C TRP A 227 27.87 20.65 16.10
N LEU A 228 28.72 21.66 16.18
CA LEU A 228 29.54 22.11 15.06
C LEU A 228 30.97 21.63 15.29
N LEU A 229 31.44 20.74 14.43
CA LEU A 229 32.74 20.09 14.55
C LEU A 229 33.64 20.57 13.42
N SER A 230 34.71 21.30 13.75
CA SER A 230 35.71 21.73 12.75
C SER A 230 36.81 20.69 12.60
N LYS A 231 37.20 20.43 11.36
CA LYS A 231 38.32 19.54 10.97
C LYS A 231 39.70 20.16 11.21
N LYS A 232 39.79 21.40 11.72
CA LYS A 232 41.09 22.01 12.05
C LYS A 232 41.85 21.07 12.98
N LEU A 233 42.94 20.49 12.46
CA LEU A 233 43.87 19.67 13.22
C LEU A 233 44.26 20.45 14.45
N ALA A 234 43.91 19.94 15.63
CA ALA A 234 44.52 20.45 16.86
C ALA A 234 46.02 20.21 16.71
N GLU A 235 46.81 21.28 16.69
CA GLU A 235 48.26 21.17 16.87
C GLU A 235 48.48 20.37 18.17
N ILE A 236 49.19 19.24 18.04
CA ILE A 236 49.55 18.35 19.15
C ILE A 236 50.60 19.06 20.01
#